data_AF-A0A830ZZ11-F1
#
_entry.id   AF-A0A830ZZ11-F1
#
_cell.length_a   1.000
_cell.length_b   1.000
_cell.length_c   1.000
_cell.angle_alpha   90.00
_cell.angle_beta   90.00
_cell.angle_gamma   90.00
#
_symmetry.space_group_name_H-M   'P 1'
#
loop_
_entity.id
_entity.type
_entity.pdbx_description
1 polymer ?
#
loop_
_entity_poly.entity_id
_entity_poly.type
_entity_poly.pdbx_seq_one_letter_code
_entity_poly.pdbx_strand_id
1 'polypeptide(L)'
;MTALCLVGALLAVVVRRGSPEMALLLALGAVVVVLLSLAGTVEELLSFFNELGERSGISQQLLIPLYKTVGIALVVKVGGELCRDAGESALAAVVETAGAACALLAALPLLRAVLSLLLEFIE
;
A
#
# COMPACT_ATOMS: atom_id res chain seq x y z
N MET A 1 12.23 14.86 2.06
CA MET A 1 11.00 14.06 2.22
C MET A 1 10.38 14.23 3.60
N THR A 2 11.12 14.01 4.69
CA THR A 2 10.70 14.28 6.08
C THR A 2 10.17 15.70 6.32
N ALA A 3 10.81 16.71 5.70
CA ALA A 3 10.36 18.11 5.80
C ALA A 3 8.99 18.37 5.14
N LEU A 4 8.67 17.70 4.03
CA LEU A 4 7.37 17.85 3.36
C LEU A 4 6.24 17.20 4.18
N CYS A 5 6.51 16.02 4.76
CA CYS A 5 5.58 15.34 5.67
C CYS A 5 5.37 16.16 6.95
N LEU A 6 6.41 16.77 7.51
CA LEU A 6 6.29 17.66 8.66
C LEU A 6 5.44 18.89 8.35
N VAL A 7 5.69 19.54 7.21
CA VAL A 7 4.95 20.74 6.78
C VAL A 7 3.48 20.40 6.50
N GLY A 8 3.20 19.26 5.85
CA GLY A 8 1.84 18.76 5.66
C GLY A 8 1.12 18.44 6.97
N ALA A 9 1.79 17.78 7.92
CA ALA A 9 1.24 17.48 9.24
C ALA A 9 0.99 18.76 10.07
N LEU A 10 1.92 19.73 10.03
CA LEU A 10 1.77 21.03 10.68
C LEU A 10 0.59 21.82 10.10
N LEU A 11 0.43 21.86 8.77
CA LEU A 11 -0.70 22.51 8.10
C LEU A 11 -2.05 21.85 8.45
N ALA A 12 -2.10 20.52 8.50
CA ALA A 12 -3.30 19.79 8.90
C ALA A 12 -3.72 20.07 10.36
N VAL A 13 -2.75 20.15 11.27
CA VAL A 13 -2.98 20.46 12.70
C VAL A 13 -3.41 21.92 12.90
N VAL A 14 -2.82 22.87 12.15
CA VAL A 14 -3.14 24.30 12.25
C VAL A 14 -4.56 24.60 11.73
N VAL A 15 -5.02 23.94 10.68
CA VAL A 15 -6.35 24.19 10.10
C VAL A 15 -7.50 23.51 10.87
N ARG A 16 -7.20 22.48 11.67
CA ARG A 16 -8.17 21.82 12.57
C ARG A 16 -8.88 22.76 13.55
N ARG A 17 -8.37 23.99 13.78
CA ARG A 17 -8.96 24.96 14.71
C ARG A 17 -10.14 25.79 14.14
N GLY A 18 -10.43 25.73 12.84
CA GLY A 18 -11.43 26.59 12.20
C GLY A 18 -12.79 25.94 11.92
N SER A 19 -12.82 24.83 11.17
CA SER A 19 -14.05 24.10 10.80
C SER A 19 -13.75 22.62 10.52
N PRO A 20 -14.57 21.67 11.03
CA PRO A 20 -14.30 20.24 10.94
C PRO A 20 -14.30 19.69 9.49
N GLU A 21 -15.10 20.28 8.61
CA GLU A 21 -15.21 19.87 7.19
C GLU A 21 -13.95 20.24 6.40
N MET A 22 -13.39 21.43 6.62
CA MET A 22 -12.14 21.87 5.98
C MET A 22 -10.94 21.09 6.52
N ALA A 23 -10.96 20.70 7.79
CA ALA A 23 -9.94 19.85 8.39
C ALA A 23 -9.90 18.45 7.75
N LEU A 24 -11.07 17.88 7.42
CA LEU A 24 -11.18 16.59 6.74
C LEU A 24 -10.60 16.66 5.31
N LEU A 25 -10.97 17.69 4.54
CA LEU A 25 -10.46 17.90 3.18
C LEU A 25 -8.94 18.11 3.16
N LEU A 26 -8.40 18.84 4.13
CA LEU A 26 -6.95 19.03 4.27
C LEU A 26 -6.21 17.77 4.70
N ALA A 27 -6.79 16.96 5.60
CA ALA A 27 -6.24 15.66 5.96
C ALA A 27 -6.21 14.72 4.74
N LEU A 28 -7.30 14.68 3.96
CA LEU A 28 -7.36 13.91 2.72
C LEU A 28 -6.29 14.36 1.72
N GLY A 29 -6.16 15.69 1.52
CA GLY A 29 -5.15 16.27 0.65
C GLY A 29 -3.72 15.96 1.10
N ALA A 30 -3.43 16.05 2.40
CA ALA A 30 -2.14 15.70 2.96
C ALA A 30 -1.82 14.21 2.73
N VAL A 31 -2.80 13.32 2.91
CA VAL A 31 -2.60 11.89 2.65
C VAL A 31 -2.37 11.60 1.17
N VAL A 32 -3.09 12.25 0.25
CA VAL A 32 -2.83 12.13 -1.19
C VAL A 32 -1.41 12.58 -1.55
N VAL A 33 -0.94 13.70 -1.00
CA VAL A 33 0.43 14.19 -1.24
C VAL A 33 1.47 13.22 -0.70
N VAL A 34 1.26 12.66 0.51
CA VAL A 34 2.15 11.65 1.09
C VAL A 34 2.14 10.35 0.26
N LEU A 35 0.98 9.90 -0.21
CA LEU A 35 0.86 8.73 -1.09
C LEU A 35 1.59 8.93 -2.42
N LEU A 36 1.42 10.10 -3.05
CA LEU A 36 2.10 10.43 -4.31
C LEU A 36 3.62 10.52 -4.14
N SER A 37 4.10 11.03 -3.01
CA SER A 37 5.54 11.09 -2.73
C SER A 37 6.11 9.71 -2.38
N LEU A 38 5.33 8.84 -1.74
CA LEU A 38 5.71 7.45 -1.48
C LEU A 38 5.71 6.60 -2.76
N ALA A 39 4.82 6.91 -3.72
CA ALA A 39 4.74 6.22 -5.00
C ALA A 39 6.08 6.27 -5.76
N GLY A 40 6.78 7.41 -5.77
CA GLY A 40 8.10 7.53 -6.39
C GLY A 40 9.16 6.65 -5.74
N THR A 41 9.18 6.56 -4.40
CA THR A 41 10.12 5.67 -3.67
C THR A 41 9.81 4.20 -3.91
N VAL A 42 8.52 3.85 -3.99
CA VAL A 42 8.08 2.50 -4.33
C VAL A 42 8.48 2.15 -5.76
N GLU A 43 8.35 3.08 -6.72
CA GLU A 43 8.76 2.88 -8.12
C GLU A 43 10.27 2.64 -8.26
N GLU A 44 11.10 3.40 -7.54
CA GLU A 44 12.55 3.19 -7.47
C GLU A 44 12.89 1.80 -6.92
N LEU A 45 12.23 1.40 -5.83
CA LEU A 45 12.40 0.06 -5.25
C LEU A 45 11.97 -1.04 -6.23
N LEU A 46 10.84 -0.86 -6.92
CA LEU A 46 10.37 -1.80 -7.94
C LEU A 46 11.33 -1.91 -9.12
N SER A 47 11.90 -0.80 -9.59
CA SER A 47 12.89 -0.82 -10.68
C SER A 47 14.13 -1.63 -10.28
N PHE A 48 14.60 -1.48 -9.04
CA PHE A 48 15.73 -2.23 -8.50
C PHE A 48 15.44 -3.73 -8.44
N PHE A 49 14.27 -4.13 -7.94
CA PHE A 49 13.88 -5.55 -7.93
C PHE A 49 13.65 -6.12 -9.34
N ASN A 50 13.18 -5.31 -10.30
CA ASN A 50 13.04 -5.73 -11.69
C ASN A 50 14.41 -5.98 -12.34
N GLU A 51 15.36 -5.07 -12.12
CA GLU A 51 16.75 -5.22 -12.60
C GLU A 51 17.43 -6.43 -11.95
N LEU A 52 17.19 -6.67 -10.66
CA LEU A 52 17.64 -7.89 -9.99
C LEU A 52 16.99 -9.13 -10.59
N GLY A 53 15.69 -9.10 -10.89
CA GLY A 53 14.95 -10.21 -11.50
C GLY A 53 15.51 -10.60 -12.87
N GLU A 54 15.82 -9.62 -13.71
CA GLU A 54 16.47 -9.84 -15.01
C GLU A 54 17.86 -10.48 -14.87
N ARG A 55 18.64 -10.09 -13.86
CA ARG A 55 19.99 -10.63 -13.64
C ARG A 55 20.01 -11.98 -12.92
N SER A 56 18.99 -12.30 -12.12
CA SER A 56 18.92 -13.52 -11.30
C SER A 56 18.07 -14.63 -11.93
N GLY A 57 17.41 -14.37 -13.07
CA GLY A 57 16.52 -15.32 -13.73
C GLY A 57 15.21 -15.57 -12.98
N ILE A 58 14.87 -14.72 -12.01
CA ILE A 58 13.59 -14.79 -11.29
C ILE A 58 12.48 -14.41 -12.26
N SER A 59 11.52 -15.32 -12.46
CA SER A 59 10.43 -15.08 -13.40
C SER A 59 9.57 -13.90 -12.93
N GLN A 60 9.20 -13.03 -13.87
CA GLN A 60 8.26 -11.93 -13.61
C GLN A 60 6.91 -12.43 -13.06
N GLN A 61 6.58 -13.71 -13.28
CA GLN A 61 5.39 -14.36 -12.72
C GLN A 61 5.38 -14.45 -11.19
N LEU A 62 6.54 -14.44 -10.51
CA LEU A 62 6.60 -14.32 -9.04
C LEU A 62 6.61 -12.87 -8.56
N LEU A 63 7.31 -11.98 -9.28
CA LEU A 63 7.45 -10.58 -8.89
C LEU A 63 6.10 -9.83 -8.96
N ILE A 64 5.30 -10.07 -10.00
CA ILE A 64 4.00 -9.42 -10.20
C ILE A 64 3.05 -9.60 -8.98
N PRO A 65 2.78 -10.83 -8.49
CA PRO A 65 1.91 -11.00 -7.33
C PRO A 65 2.52 -10.47 -6.04
N LEU A 66 3.85 -10.49 -5.88
CA LEU A 66 4.56 -9.88 -4.75
C LEU A 66 4.33 -8.36 -4.71
N TYR A 67 4.45 -7.67 -5.85
CA TYR A 67 4.20 -6.23 -5.90
C TYR A 67 2.73 -5.89 -5.67
N LYS A 68 1.80 -6.71 -6.20
CA LYS A 68 0.36 -6.51 -5.97
C LYS A 68 0.01 -6.59 -4.48
N THR A 69 0.56 -7.55 -3.74
CA THR A 69 0.27 -7.67 -2.30
C THR A 69 0.85 -6.49 -1.51
N VAL A 70 2.06 -6.03 -1.83
CA VAL A 70 2.65 -4.83 -1.21
C VAL A 70 1.82 -3.58 -1.51
N GLY A 71 1.39 -3.40 -2.75
CA GLY A 71 0.52 -2.29 -3.15
C GLY A 71 -0.82 -2.29 -2.41
N ILE A 72 -1.49 -3.45 -2.32
CA ILE A 72 -2.73 -3.62 -1.57
C ILE A 72 -2.51 -3.27 -0.10
N ALA A 73 -1.44 -3.78 0.52
CA ALA A 73 -1.14 -3.52 1.93
C ALA A 73 -0.93 -2.03 2.23
N LEU A 74 -0.21 -1.31 1.36
CA LEU A 74 0.00 0.14 1.48
C LEU A 74 -1.32 0.90 1.40
N VAL A 75 -2.14 0.63 0.38
CA VAL A 75 -3.43 1.31 0.19
C VAL A 75 -4.36 1.05 1.37
N VAL A 76 -4.46 -0.19 1.83
CA VAL A 76 -5.34 -0.60 2.94
C VAL A 76 -4.89 0.03 4.25
N LYS A 77 -3.59 0.05 4.53
CA LYS A 77 -3.05 0.65 5.75
C LYS A 77 -3.29 2.16 5.78
N VAL A 78 -2.98 2.86 4.68
CA VAL A 78 -3.20 4.31 4.60
C VAL A 78 -4.70 4.65 4.64
N GLY A 79 -5.53 3.89 3.92
CA GLY A 79 -6.99 4.07 3.92
C GLY A 79 -7.65 3.76 5.27
N GLY A 80 -7.18 2.74 5.98
CA GLY A 80 -7.67 2.37 7.31
C GLY A 80 -7.35 3.44 8.38
N GLU A 81 -6.11 3.93 8.39
CA GLU A 81 -5.69 5.03 9.29
C GLU A 81 -6.47 6.33 8.99
N LEU A 82 -6.69 6.66 7.71
CA LEU A 82 -7.56 7.77 7.29
C LEU A 82 -8.98 7.65 7.85
N CYS A 83 -9.59 6.47 7.76
CA CYS A 83 -10.94 6.23 8.27
C CYS A 83 -10.98 6.39 9.80
N ARG A 84 -9.94 5.91 10.52
CA ARG A 84 -9.79 6.11 11.97
C ARG A 84 -9.63 7.59 12.34
N ASP A 85 -8.81 8.33 11.62
CA ASP A 85 -8.59 9.76 11.85
C ASP A 85 -9.83 10.62 11.59
N ALA A 86 -10.73 10.15 10.72
CA ALA A 86 -12.06 10.73 10.49
C ALA A 86 -13.08 10.37 11.57
N GLY A 87 -12.75 9.50 12.53
CA GLY A 87 -13.66 8.96 13.55
C GLY A 87 -14.45 7.72 13.10
N GLU A 88 -14.30 7.29 11.85
CA GLU A 88 -15.01 6.19 11.20
C GLU A 88 -14.30 4.84 11.39
N SER A 89 -14.20 4.42 12.65
CA SER A 89 -13.48 3.18 13.02
C SER A 89 -14.10 1.91 12.43
N ALA A 90 -15.43 1.89 12.25
CA ALA A 90 -16.13 0.78 11.62
C ALA A 90 -15.76 0.66 10.14
N LEU A 91 -15.65 1.78 9.42
CA LEU A 91 -15.24 1.81 8.03
C LEU A 91 -13.78 1.37 7.86
N ALA A 92 -12.90 1.78 8.79
CA ALA A 92 -11.51 1.33 8.82
C ALA A 92 -11.40 -0.20 8.88
N ALA A 93 -12.18 -0.84 9.76
CA ALA A 93 -12.21 -2.30 9.88
C ALA A 93 -12.73 -2.98 8.59
N VAL A 94 -13.69 -2.38 7.90
CA VAL A 94 -14.17 -2.89 6.61
C VAL A 94 -13.09 -2.78 5.53
N VAL A 95 -12.36 -1.67 5.48
CA VAL A 95 -11.23 -1.49 4.54
C VAL A 95 -10.11 -2.49 4.82
N GLU A 96 -9.75 -2.70 6.09
CA GLU A 96 -8.73 -3.69 6.51
C GLU A 96 -9.13 -5.11 6.11
N THR A 97 -10.38 -5.50 6.36
CA THR A 97 -10.88 -6.85 6.03
C THR A 97 -10.99 -7.08 4.52
N ALA A 98 -11.50 -6.10 3.76
CA ALA A 98 -11.52 -6.17 2.29
C ALA A 98 -10.09 -6.26 1.72
N GLY A 99 -9.18 -5.47 2.29
CA GLY A 99 -7.76 -5.50 1.96
C GLY A 99 -7.10 -6.86 2.14
N ALA A 100 -7.37 -7.51 3.28
CA ALA A 100 -6.87 -8.85 3.56
C ALA A 100 -7.37 -9.89 2.54
N ALA A 101 -8.65 -9.82 2.15
CA ALA A 101 -9.22 -10.68 1.12
C ALA A 101 -8.55 -10.44 -0.25
N CYS A 102 -8.35 -9.17 -0.65
CA CYS A 102 -7.64 -8.84 -1.88
C CYS A 102 -6.18 -9.32 -1.87
N ALA A 103 -5.48 -9.19 -0.74
CA ALA A 103 -4.10 -9.66 -0.59
C ALA A 103 -4.01 -11.20 -0.72
N LEU A 104 -4.96 -11.94 -0.15
CA LEU A 104 -5.07 -13.39 -0.31
C LEU A 104 -5.27 -13.78 -1.78
N LEU A 105 -6.15 -13.08 -2.50
CA LEU A 105 -6.37 -13.31 -3.92
C LEU A 105 -5.12 -13.01 -4.77
N ALA A 106 -4.39 -11.96 -4.41
CA ALA A 106 -3.13 -11.61 -5.08
C ALA A 106 -2.01 -12.65 -4.80
N ALA A 107 -2.05 -13.34 -3.66
CA ALA A 107 -1.11 -14.40 -3.30
C ALA A 107 -1.40 -15.76 -3.96
N LEU A 108 -2.62 -16.00 -4.45
CA LEU A 108 -3.01 -17.24 -5.14
C LEU A 108 -2.03 -17.73 -6.24
N PRO A 109 -1.58 -16.90 -7.20
CA PRO A 109 -0.65 -17.36 -8.25
C PRO A 109 0.68 -17.86 -7.67
N LEU A 110 1.17 -17.23 -6.60
CA LEU A 110 2.37 -17.66 -5.87
C LEU A 110 2.15 -19.03 -5.23
N LEU A 111 0.99 -19.23 -4.60
CA LEU A 111 0.62 -20.52 -4.01
C LEU A 111 0.51 -21.63 -5.06
N ARG A 112 -0.03 -21.32 -6.25
CA ARG A 112 -0.11 -22.26 -7.38
C ARG A 112 1.27 -22.66 -7.90
N ALA A 113 2.19 -21.70 -8.02
CA ALA A 113 3.56 -21.97 -8.46
C ALA A 113 4.31 -22.88 -7.47
N VAL A 114 4.13 -22.67 -6.16
CA VAL A 114 4.71 -23.57 -5.15
C VAL A 114 4.09 -24.96 -5.22
N LEU A 115 2.77 -25.06 -5.38
CA LEU A 115 2.08 -26.34 -5.49
C LEU A 115 2.53 -27.14 -6.73
N SER A 116 2.72 -26.49 -7.88
CA SER A 116 3.21 -27.16 -9.09
C SER A 116 4.62 -27.71 -8.90
N LEU A 117 5.52 -26.94 -8.27
CA LEU A 117 6.88 -27.41 -7.99
C LEU A 117 6.87 -28.62 -7.06
N LEU A 118 6.05 -28.60 -6.00
CA LEU A 118 5.93 -29.73 -5.08
C LEU A 118 5.40 -31.00 -5.76
N LEU A 119 4.44 -30.87 -6.67
CA LEU A 119 3.92 -32.01 -7.44
C LEU A 119 4.99 -32.59 -8.38
N GLU A 120 5.77 -31.73 -9.03
CA GLU A 120 6.87 -32.15 -9.92
C GLU A 120 8.03 -32.84 -9.17
N PHE A 121 8.25 -32.54 -7.88
CA PHE A 121 9.21 -33.28 -7.05
C PHE A 121 8.68 -34.63 -6.53
N ILE A 122 7.36 -34.83 -6.53
CA ILE A 122 6.72 -36.06 -6.03
C ILE A 122 6.59 -37.12 -7.14
N GLU A 123 6.42 -36.69 -8.41
CA GLU A 123 6.52 -37.54 -9.61
C GLU A 123 7.98 -37.86 -9.98
#